data_AF-A0A6C0PBK2-F1
#
_entry.id   AF-A0A6C0PBK2-F1
#
_cell.length_a   1.000
_cell.length_b   1.000
_cell.length_c   1.000
_cell.angle_alpha   90.00
_cell.angle_beta   90.00
_cell.angle_gamma   90.00
#
_symmetry.space_group_name_H-M   'P 1'
#
loop_
_entity.id
_entity.type
_entity.pdbx_description
1 polymer ?
#
loop_
_entity_poly.entity_id
_entity_poly.type
_entity_poly.pdbx_seq_one_letter_code
_entity_poly.pdbx_strand_id
1 'polypeptide(L)'
;MPGSAGAAEGSASGGQTAPSGAAWSGGAGKIAVVARDTEWGVETVQLPLPALVTAQQGLNEPRYPSLPGIMKAKRKPLRQLDAAALGLDAADLAPRTERVALLPPPVRAAGRKLSGAPAEQADQLAELLQREAKLF
;
A
#
# COMPACT_ATOMS: atom_id res chain seq x y z
N MET A 1 -2.74 -7.04 7.07
CA MET A 1 -3.31 -7.91 5.96
C MET A 1 -3.56 -7.06 4.70
N PRO A 2 -2.69 -7.04 3.77
CA PRO A 2 -2.41 -5.96 2.81
C PRO A 2 -3.34 -6.02 1.59
N GLY A 3 -4.24 -5.05 1.62
CA GLY A 3 -4.99 -4.08 0.77
C GLY A 3 -4.52 -4.08 -0.68
N SER A 4 -5.07 -5.07 -1.47
CA SER A 4 -5.12 -5.14 -2.94
C SER A 4 -6.16 -4.17 -3.51
N ALA A 5 -5.75 -3.08 -4.16
CA ALA A 5 -6.43 -2.88 -5.48
C ALA A 5 -6.06 -1.50 -6.02
N GLY A 6 -5.25 -1.40 -7.12
CA GLY A 6 -5.90 -0.76 -8.31
C GLY A 6 -4.88 0.07 -9.09
N ALA A 7 -4.30 -0.49 -10.20
CA ALA A 7 -3.79 -0.13 -11.54
C ALA A 7 -4.77 0.80 -12.26
N ALA A 8 -4.29 2.06 -12.83
CA ALA A 8 -4.14 2.46 -14.25
C ALA A 8 -4.29 3.99 -14.35
N GLU A 9 -3.40 4.78 -15.27
CA GLU A 9 -3.17 5.27 -16.64
C GLU A 9 -2.93 6.78 -16.62
N GLY A 10 -1.71 7.33 -17.25
CA GLY A 10 -0.93 7.95 -18.35
C GLY A 10 -1.45 9.34 -18.71
N SER A 11 -0.60 10.43 -18.98
CA SER A 11 0.22 11.05 -20.04
C SER A 11 0.31 12.56 -19.81
N ALA A 12 1.49 13.27 -19.88
CA ALA A 12 2.57 13.85 -20.70
C ALA A 12 2.55 15.38 -20.56
N SER A 13 3.72 16.10 -20.18
CA SER A 13 4.76 16.91 -20.86
C SER A 13 5.14 18.09 -19.99
N GLY A 14 6.43 18.09 -19.48
CA GLY A 14 7.37 19.22 -19.68
C GLY A 14 8.12 19.53 -18.36
N GLY A 15 9.31 18.94 -18.17
CA GLY A 15 10.57 19.55 -17.68
C GLY A 15 10.59 19.62 -16.15
N GLN A 16 11.34 18.51 -15.49
CA GLN A 16 12.22 18.83 -14.34
C GLN A 16 12.10 17.73 -13.28
N THR A 17 12.97 16.67 -13.27
CA THR A 17 13.64 15.81 -12.26
C THR A 17 12.87 15.84 -10.93
N ALA A 18 11.94 14.72 -10.81
CA ALA A 18 11.45 14.39 -9.45
C ALA A 18 11.49 12.86 -9.24
N PRO A 19 12.08 12.24 -8.15
CA PRO A 19 12.10 10.79 -7.91
C PRO A 19 10.71 10.27 -7.48
N SER A 20 10.19 9.24 -8.23
CA SER A 20 9.52 7.94 -8.06
C SER A 20 8.04 8.06 -8.49
N GLY A 21 7.89 8.03 -9.84
CA GLY A 21 6.48 8.04 -10.33
C GLY A 21 6.38 7.27 -11.66
N ALA A 22 6.11 5.98 -11.57
CA ALA A 22 5.58 5.13 -12.67
C ALA A 22 5.17 5.97 -13.88
N ALA A 23 6.16 6.14 -14.79
CA ALA A 23 5.99 6.79 -16.11
C ALA A 23 5.40 5.79 -17.11
N TRP A 24 3.95 5.93 -17.39
CA TRP A 24 3.23 5.09 -18.38
C TRP A 24 3.28 5.75 -19.76
N SER A 25 3.84 5.18 -20.85
CA SER A 25 3.64 5.62 -22.27
C SER A 25 2.86 4.55 -23.05
N GLY A 26 1.47 4.62 -23.32
CA GLY A 26 0.41 3.77 -23.90
C GLY A 26 0.51 3.77 -25.45
N GLY A 27 0.76 2.41 -26.19
CA GLY A 27 0.18 1.80 -27.47
C GLY A 27 0.67 0.36 -27.65
N ALA A 28 -0.28 -0.70 -28.23
CA ALA A 28 -0.28 -2.10 -28.70
C ALA A 28 1.14 -2.61 -28.95
N GLY A 29 1.69 -3.25 -27.75
CA GLY A 29 3.12 -3.64 -27.59
C GLY A 29 3.79 -2.86 -26.45
N LYS A 30 2.98 -2.45 -25.36
CA LYS A 30 3.49 -1.43 -24.41
C LYS A 30 3.86 -2.12 -23.09
N ILE A 31 5.14 -1.92 -22.92
CA ILE A 31 5.78 -2.36 -21.67
C ILE A 31 5.58 -1.27 -20.60
N ALA A 32 4.91 -1.70 -19.45
CA ALA A 32 4.80 -0.80 -18.28
C ALA A 32 6.06 -0.87 -17.40
N VAL A 33 6.58 0.37 -17.22
CA VAL A 33 7.75 0.42 -16.31
C VAL A 33 7.27 0.88 -14.93
N VAL A 34 7.54 -0.03 -13.98
CA VAL A 34 7.00 0.22 -12.62
C VAL A 34 8.18 0.12 -11.64
N ALA A 35 8.07 1.06 -10.70
CA ALA A 35 9.05 0.97 -9.59
C ALA A 35 8.38 0.39 -8.34
N ARG A 36 8.99 -0.69 -7.88
CA ARG A 36 8.40 -1.34 -6.69
C ARG A 36 9.41 -1.28 -5.53
N ASP A 37 8.82 -1.00 -4.39
CA ASP A 37 9.67 -0.94 -3.18
C ASP A 37 9.85 -2.34 -2.58
N THR A 38 11.14 -2.65 -2.44
CA THR A 38 11.45 -3.94 -1.77
C THR A 38 12.28 -3.67 -0.52
N GLU A 39 12.38 -4.65 0.32
CA GLU A 39 13.12 -4.51 1.59
C GLU A 39 14.55 -4.00 1.36
N TRP A 40 14.99 -4.12 0.09
CA TRP A 40 16.40 -3.76 -0.15
C TRP A 40 16.50 -2.51 -1.03
N GLY A 41 15.34 -1.91 -1.27
CA GLY A 41 15.39 -0.68 -2.10
C GLY A 41 14.29 -0.68 -3.17
N VAL A 42 14.56 0.23 -4.26
CA VAL A 42 13.52 0.39 -5.31
C VAL A 42 13.99 -0.36 -6.57
N GLU A 43 13.05 -1.21 -6.97
CA GLU A 43 13.36 -1.96 -8.21
C GLU A 43 12.43 -1.50 -9.34
N THR A 44 13.09 -1.32 -10.52
CA THR A 44 12.29 -0.95 -11.70
C THR A 44 12.05 -2.20 -12.58
N VAL A 45 10.70 -2.43 -12.82
CA VAL A 45 10.34 -3.66 -13.55
C VAL A 45 9.53 -3.25 -14.79
N GLN A 46 9.80 -4.07 -15.90
CA GLN A 46 9.03 -3.85 -17.15
C GLN A 46 8.05 -5.01 -17.38
N LEU A 47 6.75 -4.59 -17.57
CA LEU A 47 5.75 -5.66 -17.74
C LEU A 47 4.94 -5.40 -19.01
N PRO A 48 4.68 -6.57 -19.71
CA PRO A 48 3.82 -6.41 -20.89
C PRO A 48 2.34 -6.26 -20.50
N LEU A 49 1.56 -5.44 -21.20
CA LEU A 49 0.12 -5.25 -20.93
C LEU A 49 -0.69 -6.27 -21.73
N PRO A 50 -1.70 -6.82 -20.94
CA PRO A 50 -2.47 -6.32 -19.79
C PRO A 50 -1.89 -6.80 -18.46
N ALA A 51 -1.57 -5.72 -17.59
CA ALA A 51 -0.96 -6.10 -16.29
C ALA A 51 -1.71 -5.38 -15.17
N LEU A 52 -1.75 -6.15 -13.99
CA LEU A 52 -2.38 -5.59 -12.78
C LEU A 52 -1.30 -5.08 -11.81
N VAL A 53 -1.52 -3.79 -11.52
CA VAL A 53 -0.52 -3.18 -10.61
C VAL A 53 -1.26 -2.61 -9.38
N THR A 54 -0.64 -2.85 -8.24
CA THR A 54 -1.24 -2.27 -7.02
C THR A 54 -0.50 -0.98 -6.64
N ALA A 55 -1.28 0.01 -6.02
CA ALA A 55 -0.67 1.30 -5.68
C ALA A 55 -0.45 1.38 -4.16
N GLN A 56 0.85 1.74 -3.89
CA GLN A 56 1.16 1.92 -2.46
C GLN A 56 0.82 3.35 -2.01
N GLN A 57 0.59 3.44 -0.67
CA GLN A 57 0.29 4.76 -0.09
C GLN A 57 1.46 5.73 -0.29
N GLY A 58 1.16 6.79 -0.96
CA GLY A 58 2.25 7.80 -1.12
C GLY A 58 2.67 7.92 -2.58
N LEU A 59 1.95 7.06 -3.34
CA LEU A 59 2.32 7.12 -4.77
C LEU A 59 1.94 8.49 -5.35
N ASN A 60 0.76 9.01 -4.88
CA ASN A 60 0.34 10.33 -5.36
C ASN A 60 -0.50 11.02 -4.28
N GLU A 61 -0.37 12.36 -4.23
CA GLU A 61 -1.30 13.12 -3.36
C GLU A 61 -2.61 13.39 -4.10
N PRO A 62 -3.72 12.67 -3.49
CA PRO A 62 -4.98 12.82 -4.22
C PRO A 62 -5.35 14.30 -4.43
N ARG A 63 -5.75 14.59 -5.57
CA ARG A 63 -6.14 16.00 -5.84
C ARG A 63 -7.51 16.30 -5.21
N TYR A 64 -7.59 17.68 -4.89
CA TYR A 64 -8.91 18.09 -4.35
C TYR A 64 -9.94 18.20 -5.49
N PRO A 65 -11.01 17.47 -5.14
CA PRO A 65 -12.00 17.53 -6.23
C PRO A 65 -12.62 18.92 -6.38
N SER A 66 -12.87 19.31 -7.65
CA SER A 66 -13.58 20.59 -7.88
C SER A 66 -15.09 20.42 -7.70
N LEU A 67 -15.81 21.44 -7.28
CA LEU A 67 -17.27 21.38 -7.06
C LEU A 67 -18.00 20.84 -8.29
N PRO A 68 -17.54 21.29 -9.48
CA PRO A 68 -18.23 20.70 -10.65
C PRO A 68 -17.96 19.19 -10.76
N GLY A 69 -16.74 18.76 -10.40
CA GLY A 69 -16.40 17.32 -10.39
C GLY A 69 -17.27 16.52 -9.41
N ILE A 70 -17.48 17.12 -8.41
CA ILE A 70 -18.29 16.42 -7.39
C ILE A 70 -19.74 16.30 -7.90
N MET A 71 -20.31 17.39 -8.49
CA MET A 71 -21.72 17.34 -8.95
C MET A 71 -21.87 16.32 -10.08
N LYS A 72 -20.88 16.23 -11.00
CA LYS A 72 -20.92 15.25 -12.11
C LYS A 72 -20.83 13.81 -11.58
N ALA A 73 -19.97 13.61 -10.66
CA ALA A 73 -19.84 12.24 -10.11
C ALA A 73 -21.14 11.81 -9.40
N LYS A 74 -21.75 12.89 -8.77
CA LYS A 74 -23.02 12.53 -8.09
C LYS A 74 -24.11 12.18 -9.10
N ARG A 75 -24.14 12.71 -10.22
CA ARG A 75 -25.23 12.50 -11.20
C ARG A 75 -24.98 11.22 -12.01
N LYS A 76 -23.71 10.68 -12.04
CA LYS A 76 -23.44 9.45 -12.81
C LYS A 76 -24.13 8.24 -12.14
N PRO A 77 -25.04 7.60 -13.01
CA PRO A 77 -25.74 6.43 -12.46
C PRO A 77 -24.76 5.32 -12.03
N LEU A 78 -25.04 4.84 -10.83
CA LEU A 78 -24.19 3.74 -10.32
C LEU A 78 -24.81 2.39 -10.72
N ARG A 79 -24.04 1.78 -11.57
CA ARG A 79 -24.53 0.44 -11.96
C ARG A 79 -24.28 -0.56 -10.82
N GLN A 80 -25.42 -1.19 -10.38
CA GLN A 80 -25.28 -2.18 -9.30
C GLN A 80 -25.39 -3.60 -9.88
N LEU A 81 -24.35 -4.30 -9.81
CA LEU A 81 -24.33 -5.68 -10.35
C LEU A 81 -24.42 -6.67 -9.18
N ASP A 82 -25.42 -7.61 -9.38
CA ASP A 82 -25.46 -8.70 -8.36
C ASP A 82 -24.70 -9.93 -8.86
N ALA A 83 -24.42 -10.81 -7.92
CA ALA A 83 -23.60 -12.01 -8.23
C ALA A 83 -24.16 -12.79 -9.41
N ALA A 84 -25.48 -12.74 -9.53
CA ALA A 84 -26.10 -13.50 -10.64
C ALA A 84 -25.77 -12.86 -11.99
N ALA A 85 -25.71 -11.55 -11.94
CA ALA A 85 -25.41 -10.80 -13.19
C ALA A 85 -23.98 -11.10 -13.67
N LEU A 86 -23.15 -11.67 -12.72
CA LEU A 86 -21.75 -11.99 -13.09
C LEU A 86 -21.57 -13.51 -13.25
N GLY A 87 -22.76 -14.25 -13.21
CA GLY A 87 -22.72 -15.72 -13.40
C GLY A 87 -22.13 -16.45 -12.19
N LEU A 88 -22.07 -15.79 -11.05
CA LEU A 88 -21.49 -16.45 -9.87
C LEU A 88 -22.59 -17.08 -9.02
N ASP A 89 -22.25 -18.38 -8.51
CA ASP A 89 -23.23 -19.05 -7.61
C ASP A 89 -22.73 -19.03 -6.16
N ALA A 90 -23.61 -19.52 -5.24
CA ALA A 90 -23.30 -19.45 -3.79
C ALA A 90 -22.02 -20.22 -3.45
N ALA A 91 -21.80 -21.19 -4.21
CA ALA A 91 -20.57 -21.98 -3.93
C ALA A 91 -19.31 -21.18 -4.27
N ASP A 92 -19.38 -20.22 -5.29
CA ASP A 92 -18.21 -19.40 -5.68
C ASP A 92 -17.94 -18.30 -4.63
N LEU A 93 -18.94 -18.10 -3.78
CA LEU A 93 -18.75 -16.98 -2.82
C LEU A 93 -18.51 -17.54 -1.41
N ALA A 94 -18.30 -18.84 -1.38
CA ALA A 94 -18.20 -19.42 -0.03
C ALA A 94 -16.82 -19.08 0.56
N PRO A 95 -16.77 -18.51 1.81
CA PRO A 95 -15.49 -18.19 2.48
C PRO A 95 -14.65 -19.45 2.73
N ARG A 96 -13.35 -19.26 2.54
CA ARG A 96 -12.47 -20.43 2.78
C ARG A 96 -11.95 -20.42 4.22
N THR A 97 -12.17 -19.32 4.82
CA THR A 97 -11.66 -19.24 6.21
C THR A 97 -12.74 -18.64 7.11
N GLU A 98 -12.60 -19.19 8.39
CA GLU A 98 -13.59 -18.67 9.38
C GLU A 98 -12.85 -17.98 10.54
N ARG A 99 -13.38 -16.81 10.79
CA ARG A 99 -12.81 -16.09 11.95
C ARG A 99 -13.26 -16.72 13.27
N VAL A 100 -12.31 -17.18 14.09
CA VAL A 100 -12.64 -17.95 15.31
C VAL A 100 -12.65 -17.00 16.52
N ALA A 101 -11.77 -15.97 16.50
CA ALA A 101 -11.84 -15.07 17.66
C ALA A 101 -11.08 -13.78 17.35
N LEU A 102 -11.44 -12.69 17.99
CA LEU A 102 -10.77 -11.37 17.88
C LEU A 102 -10.41 -10.88 19.29
N LEU A 103 -9.10 -10.86 19.49
CA LEU A 103 -8.69 -10.40 20.83
C LEU A 103 -7.80 -9.15 20.68
N PRO A 104 -7.96 -8.23 21.53
CA PRO A 104 -7.10 -7.04 21.50
C PRO A 104 -5.67 -7.36 21.96
N PRO A 105 -4.68 -6.62 21.28
CA PRO A 105 -3.29 -6.87 21.70
C PRO A 105 -3.06 -6.46 23.16
N PRO A 106 -2.13 -7.12 23.90
CA PRO A 106 -1.82 -6.79 25.30
C PRO A 106 -1.38 -5.32 25.44
N VAL A 107 -1.70 -4.74 26.48
CA VAL A 107 -1.37 -3.33 26.76
C VAL A 107 0.16 -3.18 26.84
N ARG A 108 0.62 -2.07 26.22
CA ARG A 108 2.07 -1.78 26.21
C ARG A 108 2.64 -1.73 27.63
N ALA A 109 3.79 -2.42 27.90
CA ALA A 109 4.45 -2.35 29.21
C ALA A 109 5.18 -1.00 29.38
N ALA A 110 5.03 -0.45 30.55
CA ALA A 110 5.72 0.83 30.83
C ALA A 110 7.22 0.74 30.50
N GLY A 111 7.69 1.85 29.74
CA GLY A 111 9.13 2.00 29.43
C GLY A 111 9.98 2.13 30.70
N ARG A 112 11.19 1.64 30.58
CA ARG A 112 12.11 1.72 31.73
C ARG A 112 13.04 2.94 31.58
N LYS A 113 13.01 3.85 32.61
CA LYS A 113 13.96 4.99 32.57
C LYS A 113 15.29 4.58 33.22
N LEU A 114 16.39 4.85 32.43
CA LEU A 114 17.71 4.45 32.96
C LEU A 114 18.38 5.65 33.63
N SER A 115 18.84 5.43 34.79
CA SER A 115 19.45 6.56 35.55
C SER A 115 20.97 6.37 35.62
N GLY A 116 21.75 7.57 35.78
CA GLY A 116 23.23 7.53 35.88
C GLY A 116 23.87 8.47 34.85
N ALA A 117 25.24 8.46 34.84
CA ALA A 117 25.97 9.27 33.84
C ALA A 117 25.71 8.75 32.41
N PRO A 118 25.70 9.54 31.46
CA PRO A 118 25.35 9.22 30.07
C PRO A 118 26.13 8.00 29.55
N ALA A 119 27.32 7.81 29.95
CA ALA A 119 28.10 6.65 29.45
C ALA A 119 27.58 5.34 30.05
N GLU A 120 27.13 5.34 31.23
CA GLU A 120 26.57 4.15 31.91
C GLU A 120 25.16 3.83 31.39
N GLN A 121 24.46 4.87 31.04
CA GLN A 121 23.13 4.64 30.46
C GLN A 121 23.26 3.98 29.07
N ALA A 122 24.17 4.38 28.28
CA ALA A 122 24.37 3.80 26.94
C ALA A 122 24.75 2.31 27.03
N ASP A 123 25.65 2.05 28.07
CA ASP A 123 26.03 0.62 28.22
C ASP A 123 24.83 -0.22 28.66
N GLN A 124 24.01 0.35 29.52
CA GLN A 124 22.82 -0.37 30.02
C GLN A 124 21.76 -0.51 28.92
N LEU A 125 21.69 0.44 28.08
CA LEU A 125 20.73 0.36 26.99
C LEU A 125 21.17 -0.72 25.98
N ALA A 126 22.42 -0.70 25.68
CA ALA A 126 22.92 -1.71 24.72
C ALA A 126 22.70 -3.14 25.25
N GLU A 127 22.93 -3.25 26.53
CA GLU A 127 22.70 -4.60 27.10
C GLU A 127 21.21 -4.98 27.07
N LEU A 128 20.36 -4.08 27.41
CA LEU A 128 18.91 -4.40 27.46
C LEU A 128 18.37 -4.67 26.05
N LEU A 129 18.91 -4.02 25.03
CA LEU A 129 18.42 -4.25 23.66
C LEU A 129 18.93 -5.59 23.13
N GLN A 130 20.14 -6.01 23.58
CA GLN A 130 20.69 -7.29 23.09
C GLN A 130 20.06 -8.48 23.82
N ARG A 131 19.66 -8.32 25.02
CA ARG A 131 19.24 -9.51 25.80
C ARG A 131 17.71 -9.60 25.83
N GLU A 132 17.07 -8.48 25.89
CA GLU A 132 15.62 -8.55 26.18
C GLU A 132 14.80 -8.29 24.92
N ALA A 133 15.25 -7.37 24.09
CA ALA A 133 14.43 -7.00 22.91
C ALA A 133 14.87 -7.81 21.68
N LYS A 134 15.73 -8.88 21.83
CA LYS A 134 16.24 -9.79 20.78
C LYS A 134 16.16 -9.14 19.39
N LEU A 135 16.58 -7.99 19.25
CA LEU A 135 16.53 -7.28 17.95
C LEU A 135 17.83 -7.50 17.18
N PHE A 136 18.68 -8.38 17.74
CA PHE A 136 19.81 -8.91 16.96
C PHE A 136 19.94 -10.42 17.20
#